data_AF-A0A973SJR5-F1
#
_entry.id   AF-A0A973SJR5-F1
#
_cell.length_a   1.000
_cell.length_b   1.000
_cell.length_c   1.000
_cell.angle_alpha   90.00
_cell.angle_beta   90.00
_cell.angle_gamma   90.00
#
_symmetry.space_group_name_H-M   'P 1'
#
loop_
_entity.id
_entity.type
_entity.pdbx_description
1 polymer ?
#
loop_
_entity_poly.entity_id
_entity_poly.type
_entity_poly.pdbx_seq_one_letter_code
_entity_poly.pdbx_strand_id
1 'polypeptide(L)'
;MVVNHFSYGSGGLFTRFRGLLGDGLRDRLAAHLAACWPGVSRRELVVWTECNTVQAECAGLLPPLVLPGELDGPGGLDPGETALVHCAATGTLSLADRAGEPIGLAYLGLIPQHLLQSYVRLLAVLADPWINAAPYSDYTMVKAFELQAHCGPGVVHLPRQTIGRVVTRRESWIVPVDLLPGAVLDADRFRRAHGMPEEVFAHQLGATTMSMSGERKPLWVSLASPLSLGALAQWLRPETRHVRVVEALPARNRHPQLDAAGRRRATEHAVLVRWPRQEG
;
A
#
# COMPACT_ATOMS: atom_id res chain seq x y z
N MET A 1 -4.98 10.93 -13.23
CA MET A 1 -4.49 10.46 -11.90
C MET A 1 -4.06 9.00 -12.05
N VAL A 2 -3.03 8.55 -11.35
CA VAL A 2 -2.65 7.13 -11.33
C VAL A 2 -2.91 6.55 -9.94
N VAL A 3 -3.58 5.40 -9.87
CA VAL A 3 -3.81 4.71 -8.60
C VAL A 3 -2.66 3.77 -8.33
N ASN A 4 -1.72 4.20 -7.48
CA ASN A 4 -0.55 3.40 -7.12
C ASN A 4 -0.93 2.19 -6.27
N HIS A 5 -1.70 2.44 -5.22
CA HIS A 5 -2.04 1.46 -4.22
C HIS A 5 -3.33 1.90 -3.52
N PHE A 6 -4.20 0.95 -3.18
CA PHE A 6 -5.22 1.18 -2.16
C PHE A 6 -4.61 0.83 -0.82
N SER A 7 -5.10 1.39 0.27
CA SER A 7 -4.73 0.92 1.61
C SER A 7 -5.98 0.92 2.46
N TYR A 8 -5.84 0.40 3.66
CA TYR A 8 -6.86 0.42 4.68
C TYR A 8 -7.34 1.85 4.96
N GLY A 9 -8.66 2.04 4.94
CA GLY A 9 -9.29 3.34 5.14
C GLY A 9 -9.28 3.82 6.59
N SER A 10 -8.65 3.09 7.51
CA SER A 10 -8.56 3.40 8.95
C SER A 10 -7.63 4.59 9.26
N GLY A 11 -6.83 5.05 8.30
CA GLY A 11 -6.05 6.27 8.46
C GLY A 11 -4.65 6.10 9.07
N GLY A 12 -4.18 4.86 9.29
CA GLY A 12 -2.85 4.60 9.87
C GLY A 12 -1.67 5.26 9.12
N LEU A 13 -1.77 5.46 7.80
CA LEU A 13 -0.75 6.19 7.03
C LEU A 13 -0.59 7.66 7.49
N PHE A 14 -1.69 8.26 7.97
CA PHE A 14 -1.76 9.68 8.32
C PHE A 14 -1.49 9.95 9.79
N THR A 15 -1.82 9.02 10.68
CA THR A 15 -1.73 9.20 12.14
C THR A 15 -0.33 9.57 12.61
N ARG A 16 0.71 8.95 12.02
CA ARG A 16 2.12 9.27 12.27
C ARG A 16 2.52 10.72 12.01
N PHE A 17 1.73 11.47 11.24
CA PHE A 17 2.04 12.87 10.90
C PHE A 17 1.30 13.87 11.79
N ARG A 18 0.44 13.43 12.72
CA ARG A 18 -0.35 14.34 13.56
C ARG A 18 0.53 15.31 14.36
N GLY A 19 1.67 14.85 14.87
CA GLY A 19 2.60 15.69 15.64
C GLY A 19 3.27 16.77 14.78
N LEU A 20 3.42 16.51 13.48
CA LEU A 20 4.03 17.44 12.52
C LEU A 20 3.01 18.41 11.92
N LEU A 21 1.78 17.93 11.65
CA LEU A 21 0.75 18.68 10.93
C LEU A 21 -0.31 19.31 11.86
N GLY A 22 -0.19 19.10 13.17
CA GLY A 22 -0.98 19.74 14.21
C GLY A 22 -2.37 19.14 14.44
N ASP A 23 -3.08 19.73 15.41
CA ASP A 23 -4.37 19.21 15.91
C ASP A 23 -5.47 19.18 14.84
N GLY A 24 -5.43 20.08 13.85
CA GLY A 24 -6.39 20.06 12.75
C GLY A 24 -6.37 18.76 11.93
N LEU A 25 -5.21 18.10 11.80
CA LEU A 25 -5.16 16.76 11.18
C LEU A 25 -5.74 15.70 12.12
N ARG A 26 -5.39 15.76 13.41
CA ARG A 26 -5.90 14.83 14.43
C ARG A 26 -7.42 14.83 14.45
N ASP A 27 -8.05 16.00 14.51
CA ASP A 27 -9.50 16.14 14.58
C ASP A 27 -10.18 15.60 13.32
N ARG A 28 -9.59 15.85 12.15
CA ARG A 28 -10.10 15.31 10.88
C ARG A 28 -10.00 13.80 10.80
N LEU A 29 -8.92 13.20 11.31
CA LEU A 29 -8.77 11.74 11.37
C LEU A 29 -9.77 11.11 12.36
N ALA A 30 -9.94 11.70 13.54
CA ALA A 30 -10.92 11.25 14.52
C ALA A 30 -12.36 11.35 13.97
N ALA A 31 -12.68 12.43 13.28
CA ALA A 31 -13.97 12.63 12.61
C ALA A 31 -14.18 11.62 11.47
N HIS A 32 -13.15 11.34 10.66
CA HIS A 32 -13.22 10.31 9.62
C HIS A 32 -13.52 8.92 10.21
N LEU A 33 -12.86 8.54 11.31
CA LEU A 33 -13.14 7.27 11.98
C LEU A 33 -14.53 7.24 12.61
N ALA A 34 -15.02 8.35 13.17
CA ALA A 34 -16.40 8.44 13.65
C ALA A 34 -17.40 8.23 12.51
N ALA A 35 -17.09 8.81 11.35
CA ALA A 35 -17.86 8.66 10.13
C ALA A 35 -17.83 7.23 9.56
N CYS A 36 -16.76 6.46 9.77
CA CYS A 36 -16.69 5.05 9.34
C CYS A 36 -17.56 4.12 10.19
N TRP A 37 -17.79 4.46 11.46
CA TRP A 37 -18.65 3.70 12.37
C TRP A 37 -19.66 4.61 13.11
N PRO A 38 -20.71 5.11 12.43
CA PRO A 38 -21.67 6.02 13.04
C PRO A 38 -22.40 5.37 14.22
N GLY A 39 -22.43 6.06 15.36
CA GLY A 39 -23.14 5.60 16.56
C GLY A 39 -22.47 4.45 17.32
N VAL A 40 -21.32 3.97 16.86
CA VAL A 40 -20.63 2.81 17.45
C VAL A 40 -19.43 3.27 18.27
N SER A 41 -19.23 2.65 19.44
CA SER A 41 -18.05 2.91 20.27
C SER A 41 -16.79 2.40 19.54
N ARG A 42 -15.69 3.15 19.60
CA ARG A 42 -14.48 2.83 18.83
C ARG A 42 -13.28 2.71 19.75
N ARG A 43 -12.47 1.67 19.56
CA ARG A 43 -11.25 1.42 20.32
C ARG A 43 -10.04 1.31 19.40
N GLU A 44 -8.93 1.84 19.86
CA GLU A 44 -7.65 1.70 19.19
C GLU A 44 -6.95 0.42 19.61
N LEU A 45 -6.43 -0.33 18.63
CA LEU A 45 -5.46 -1.39 18.89
C LEU A 45 -4.05 -0.79 18.93
N VAL A 46 -3.58 -0.54 20.15
CA VAL A 46 -2.23 -0.03 20.39
C VAL A 46 -1.31 -1.22 20.67
N VAL A 47 -0.24 -1.34 19.89
CA VAL A 47 0.70 -2.47 19.95
C VAL A 47 2.11 -1.93 20.18
N TRP A 48 2.43 -1.60 21.44
CA TRP A 48 3.73 -1.13 21.91
C TRP A 48 4.78 -2.26 21.99
N THR A 49 4.40 -3.50 22.29
CA THR A 49 5.38 -4.60 22.46
C THR A 49 6.04 -5.04 21.15
N GLU A 50 5.38 -4.77 20.01
CA GLU A 50 5.90 -5.02 18.65
C GLU A 50 6.49 -3.74 18.00
N CYS A 51 6.73 -2.69 18.80
CA CYS A 51 6.88 -1.33 18.33
C CYS A 51 8.30 -0.92 17.90
N ASN A 52 8.37 -0.16 16.81
CA ASN A 52 9.45 0.78 16.52
C ASN A 52 8.96 2.23 16.71
N THR A 53 9.86 3.21 16.76
CA THR A 53 9.50 4.62 17.03
C THR A 53 8.40 5.18 16.12
N VAL A 54 8.22 4.64 14.91
CA VAL A 54 7.20 5.10 13.97
C VAL A 54 5.78 4.64 14.37
N GLN A 55 5.64 3.47 14.99
CA GLN A 55 4.35 3.00 15.49
C GLN A 55 3.89 3.76 16.73
N ALA A 56 4.81 4.17 17.60
CA ALA A 56 4.50 5.02 18.75
C ALA A 56 3.79 6.32 18.33
N GLU A 57 4.27 6.94 17.24
CA GLU A 57 3.67 8.16 16.67
C GLU A 57 2.26 7.95 16.08
N CYS A 58 1.87 6.70 15.84
CA CYS A 58 0.53 6.38 15.34
C CYS A 58 -0.52 6.30 16.46
N ALA A 59 -0.10 6.01 17.71
CA ALA A 59 -0.96 5.59 18.81
C ALA A 59 -1.68 6.74 19.53
N GLY A 60 -2.93 6.61 19.95
CA GLY A 60 -3.61 7.60 20.82
C GLY A 60 -4.50 8.60 20.07
N LEU A 61 -5.06 8.17 18.95
CA LEU A 61 -6.14 8.90 18.28
C LEU A 61 -7.51 8.58 18.90
N LEU A 62 -7.70 7.35 19.38
CA LEU A 62 -8.93 6.87 20.02
C LEU A 62 -8.62 6.24 21.39
N PRO A 63 -9.62 6.09 22.28
CA PRO A 63 -9.43 5.34 23.53
C PRO A 63 -8.96 3.90 23.24
N PRO A 64 -7.99 3.34 23.98
CA PRO A 64 -7.42 2.03 23.65
C PRO A 64 -8.34 0.86 24.02
N LEU A 65 -8.21 -0.25 23.30
CA LEU A 65 -8.48 -1.58 23.86
C LEU A 65 -7.22 -1.99 24.62
N VAL A 66 -7.32 -2.17 25.93
CA VAL A 66 -6.16 -2.36 26.83
C VAL A 66 -5.69 -3.81 26.75
N LEU A 67 -4.71 -4.08 25.89
CA LEU A 67 -4.22 -5.44 25.66
C LEU A 67 -3.20 -5.85 26.75
N PRO A 68 -3.18 -7.14 27.15
CA PRO A 68 -2.19 -7.64 28.09
C PRO A 68 -0.75 -7.36 27.63
N GLY A 69 0.02 -6.65 28.46
CA GLY A 69 1.41 -6.28 28.19
C GLY A 69 1.58 -4.98 27.41
N GLU A 70 0.49 -4.33 27.00
CA GLU A 70 0.50 -3.03 26.32
C GLU A 70 0.26 -1.87 27.30
N LEU A 71 0.53 -0.65 26.86
CA LEU A 71 0.31 0.55 27.68
C LEU A 71 -1.18 0.91 27.77
N ASP A 72 -1.62 1.15 29.01
CA ASP A 72 -2.95 1.70 29.30
C ASP A 72 -3.10 3.14 28.82
N GLY A 73 -4.35 3.59 28.72
CA GLY A 73 -4.65 4.98 28.39
C GLY A 73 -6.04 5.42 28.84
N PRO A 74 -6.30 6.74 28.84
CA PRO A 74 -7.57 7.30 29.26
C PRO A 74 -8.76 6.70 28.51
N GLY A 75 -9.80 6.32 29.25
CA GLY A 75 -11.01 5.72 28.67
C GLY A 75 -10.79 4.34 28.06
N GLY A 76 -9.70 3.65 28.41
CA GLY A 76 -9.42 2.29 27.94
C GLY A 76 -10.52 1.29 28.28
N LEU A 77 -10.64 0.26 27.45
CA LEU A 77 -11.56 -0.87 27.66
C LEU A 77 -10.76 -2.16 27.84
N ASP A 78 -11.04 -2.91 28.89
CA ASP A 78 -10.41 -4.22 29.11
C ASP A 78 -11.07 -5.28 28.20
N PRO A 79 -10.29 -6.09 27.45
CA PRO A 79 -10.79 -7.19 26.63
C PRO A 79 -11.72 -8.16 27.36
N GLY A 80 -11.54 -8.37 28.67
CA GLY A 80 -12.42 -9.19 29.51
C GLY A 80 -13.82 -8.61 29.70
N GLU A 81 -14.04 -7.36 29.32
CA GLU A 81 -15.37 -6.72 29.27
C GLU A 81 -16.01 -6.80 27.88
N THR A 82 -15.37 -7.52 26.96
CA THR A 82 -15.85 -7.70 25.59
C THR A 82 -16.18 -9.16 25.31
N ALA A 83 -17.07 -9.37 24.36
CA ALA A 83 -17.38 -10.68 23.81
C ALA A 83 -17.20 -10.67 22.29
N LEU A 84 -16.73 -11.79 21.75
CA LEU A 84 -16.67 -12.00 20.31
C LEU A 84 -18.01 -12.57 19.83
N VAL A 85 -18.71 -11.82 18.99
CA VAL A 85 -20.06 -12.15 18.53
C VAL A 85 -20.05 -12.42 17.03
N HIS A 86 -20.64 -13.56 16.64
CA HIS A 86 -20.86 -13.91 15.25
C HIS A 86 -22.28 -13.49 14.83
N CYS A 87 -22.38 -12.62 13.83
CA CYS A 87 -23.65 -12.28 13.20
C CYS A 87 -23.90 -13.24 12.03
N ALA A 88 -24.79 -14.21 12.22
CA ALA A 88 -25.10 -15.21 11.18
C ALA A 88 -25.69 -14.60 9.90
N ALA A 89 -26.42 -13.49 10.01
CA ALA A 89 -27.03 -12.82 8.85
C ALA A 89 -26.00 -12.22 7.89
N THR A 90 -24.89 -11.69 8.43
CA THR A 90 -23.81 -11.07 7.65
C THR A 90 -22.58 -11.96 7.52
N GLY A 91 -22.53 -13.09 8.25
CA GLY A 91 -21.35 -13.94 8.34
C GLY A 91 -20.13 -13.23 8.93
N THR A 92 -20.34 -12.18 9.73
CA THR A 92 -19.25 -11.36 10.28
C THR A 92 -19.02 -11.63 11.74
N LEU A 93 -17.77 -11.50 12.15
CA LEU A 93 -17.33 -11.58 13.54
C LEU A 93 -17.00 -10.17 14.04
N SER A 94 -17.47 -9.80 15.22
CA SER A 94 -17.26 -8.45 15.78
C SER A 94 -17.07 -8.52 17.29
N LEU A 95 -16.40 -7.54 17.87
CA LEU A 95 -16.40 -7.36 19.32
C LEU A 95 -17.65 -6.61 19.74
N ALA A 96 -18.23 -7.02 20.86
CA ALA A 96 -19.30 -6.32 21.54
C ALA A 96 -18.92 -6.08 23.00
N ASP A 97 -19.46 -5.03 23.61
CA ASP A 97 -19.32 -4.78 25.05
C ASP A 97 -20.26 -5.68 25.88
N ARG A 98 -20.25 -5.51 27.22
CA ARG A 98 -21.14 -6.25 28.13
C ARG A 98 -22.63 -6.04 27.89
N ALA A 99 -23.03 -4.92 27.27
CA ALA A 99 -24.41 -4.66 26.90
C ALA A 99 -24.80 -5.33 25.57
N GLY A 100 -23.83 -5.91 24.85
CA GLY A 100 -24.03 -6.50 23.54
C GLY A 100 -23.92 -5.50 22.39
N GLU A 101 -23.53 -4.25 22.68
CA GLU A 101 -23.37 -3.22 21.66
C GLU A 101 -22.04 -3.41 20.91
N PRO A 102 -22.01 -3.24 19.58
CA PRO A 102 -20.81 -3.45 18.79
C PRO A 102 -19.72 -2.45 19.15
N ILE A 103 -18.48 -2.90 19.00
CA ILE A 103 -17.26 -2.10 19.16
C ILE A 103 -16.50 -2.07 17.83
N GLY A 104 -16.29 -0.87 17.30
CA GLY A 104 -15.37 -0.65 16.19
C GLY A 104 -13.93 -0.74 16.66
N LEU A 105 -13.12 -1.60 16.04
CA LEU A 105 -11.69 -1.66 16.30
C LEU A 105 -10.92 -0.95 15.18
N ALA A 106 -9.98 -0.09 15.57
CA ALA A 106 -9.09 0.59 14.64
C ALA A 106 -7.64 0.23 14.93
N TYR A 107 -6.99 -0.46 13.99
CA TYR A 107 -5.53 -0.57 13.97
C TYR A 107 -4.95 0.59 13.15
N LEU A 108 -4.21 1.46 13.81
CA LEU A 108 -3.65 2.69 13.24
C LEU A 108 -2.13 2.62 13.01
N GLY A 109 -1.51 1.48 13.35
CA GLY A 109 -0.09 1.25 13.13
C GLY A 109 0.28 1.02 11.66
N LEU A 110 1.58 1.11 11.35
CA LEU A 110 2.11 0.91 10.00
C LEU A 110 2.59 -0.51 9.71
N ILE A 111 2.73 -1.36 10.73
CA ILE A 111 3.19 -2.73 10.52
C ILE A 111 2.08 -3.48 9.78
N PRO A 112 2.38 -4.11 8.63
CA PRO A 112 1.42 -4.98 7.96
C PRO A 112 0.85 -6.02 8.93
N GLN A 113 -0.47 -6.17 8.98
CA GLN A 113 -1.15 -7.03 9.94
C GLN A 113 -0.61 -8.48 9.98
N HIS A 114 -0.17 -9.01 8.83
CA HIS A 114 0.38 -10.36 8.73
C HIS A 114 1.74 -10.55 9.41
N LEU A 115 2.44 -9.46 9.72
CA LEU A 115 3.70 -9.47 10.48
C LEU A 115 3.48 -9.34 11.99
N LEU A 116 2.27 -8.96 12.44
CA LEU A 116 1.91 -8.98 13.85
C LEU A 116 1.88 -10.44 14.34
N GLN A 117 2.26 -10.66 15.59
CA GLN A 117 2.33 -11.99 16.18
C GLN A 117 1.16 -12.26 17.13
N SER A 118 0.95 -13.54 17.45
CA SER A 118 0.02 -14.00 18.49
C SER A 118 -1.42 -13.50 18.29
N TYR A 119 -2.16 -13.32 19.39
CA TYR A 119 -3.55 -12.87 19.42
C TYR A 119 -3.73 -11.44 18.86
N VAL A 120 -2.69 -10.61 18.87
CA VAL A 120 -2.73 -9.25 18.30
C VAL A 120 -3.01 -9.30 16.80
N ARG A 121 -2.45 -10.28 16.09
CA ARG A 121 -2.78 -10.50 14.67
C ARG A 121 -4.26 -10.81 14.46
N LEU A 122 -4.86 -11.63 15.32
CA LEU A 122 -6.29 -11.93 15.25
C LEU A 122 -7.12 -10.65 15.45
N LEU A 123 -6.77 -9.83 16.46
CA LEU A 123 -7.45 -8.56 16.71
C LEU A 123 -7.28 -7.57 15.55
N ALA A 124 -6.09 -7.50 14.94
CA ALA A 124 -5.85 -6.65 13.79
C ALA A 124 -6.66 -7.10 12.56
N VAL A 125 -6.85 -8.42 12.37
CA VAL A 125 -7.76 -8.97 11.35
C VAL A 125 -9.22 -8.65 11.68
N LEU A 126 -9.64 -8.66 12.94
CA LEU A 126 -11.00 -8.22 13.33
C LEU A 126 -11.21 -6.72 13.09
N ALA A 127 -10.18 -5.91 13.35
CA ALA A 127 -10.22 -4.47 13.11
C ALA A 127 -10.34 -4.15 11.61
N ASP A 128 -9.67 -4.93 10.77
CA ASP A 128 -9.73 -4.76 9.34
C ASP A 128 -9.52 -6.10 8.63
N PRO A 129 -10.63 -6.81 8.30
CA PRO A 129 -10.59 -8.16 7.75
C PRO A 129 -10.29 -8.18 6.24
N TRP A 130 -10.07 -7.02 5.62
CA TRP A 130 -9.92 -6.93 4.18
C TRP A 130 -8.51 -7.30 3.75
N ILE A 131 -8.40 -8.12 2.70
CA ILE A 131 -7.14 -8.30 1.99
C ILE A 131 -7.06 -7.23 0.91
N ASN A 132 -6.03 -6.40 0.97
CA ASN A 132 -5.79 -5.37 -0.02
C ASN A 132 -5.25 -5.98 -1.34
N ALA A 133 -6.18 -6.51 -2.14
CA ALA A 133 -5.92 -7.09 -3.46
C ALA A 133 -6.76 -6.37 -4.55
N ALA A 134 -7.03 -5.08 -4.36
CA ALA A 134 -7.91 -4.33 -5.25
C ALA A 134 -7.36 -4.33 -6.71
N PRO A 135 -8.14 -4.82 -7.70
CA PRO A 135 -7.66 -5.01 -9.07
C PRO A 135 -7.38 -3.68 -9.79
N TYR A 136 -7.90 -2.59 -9.23
CA TYR A 136 -7.86 -1.23 -9.78
C TYR A 136 -6.62 -0.41 -9.38
N SER A 137 -5.65 -1.00 -8.69
CA SER A 137 -4.33 -0.39 -8.45
C SER A 137 -3.28 -0.97 -9.39
N ASP A 138 -2.20 -0.25 -9.65
CA ASP A 138 -1.08 -0.71 -10.49
C ASP A 138 0.01 -1.46 -9.68
N TYR A 139 -0.29 -1.82 -8.43
CA TYR A 139 0.69 -2.43 -7.53
C TYR A 139 1.11 -3.82 -7.99
N THR A 140 2.40 -3.99 -8.31
CA THR A 140 2.95 -5.19 -8.96
C THR A 140 2.66 -6.48 -8.19
N MET A 141 2.76 -6.48 -6.85
CA MET A 141 2.54 -7.69 -6.04
C MET A 141 1.12 -8.24 -6.17
N VAL A 142 0.11 -7.38 -6.19
CA VAL A 142 -1.29 -7.79 -6.35
C VAL A 142 -1.53 -8.42 -7.72
N LYS A 143 -0.68 -8.12 -8.70
CA LYS A 143 -0.78 -8.65 -10.07
C LYS A 143 0.24 -9.72 -10.39
N ALA A 144 1.07 -10.14 -9.43
CA ALA A 144 2.20 -11.03 -9.71
C ALA A 144 1.77 -12.31 -10.44
N PHE A 145 0.65 -12.92 -10.03
CA PHE A 145 0.11 -14.12 -10.69
C PHE A 145 -0.32 -13.86 -12.14
N GLU A 146 -1.01 -12.75 -12.39
CA GLU A 146 -1.43 -12.36 -13.75
C GLU A 146 -0.21 -12.05 -14.62
N LEU A 147 0.76 -11.30 -14.09
CA LEU A 147 1.99 -10.93 -14.80
C LEU A 147 2.86 -12.17 -15.12
N GLN A 148 2.85 -13.18 -14.25
CA GLN A 148 3.59 -14.42 -14.47
C GLN A 148 3.12 -15.17 -15.72
N ALA A 149 1.82 -15.09 -16.07
CA ALA A 149 1.28 -15.70 -17.28
C ALA A 149 1.87 -15.10 -18.58
N HIS A 150 2.46 -13.90 -18.49
CA HIS A 150 3.11 -13.23 -19.61
C HIS A 150 4.63 -13.48 -19.69
N CYS A 151 5.21 -14.23 -18.74
CA CYS A 151 6.63 -14.58 -18.74
C CYS A 151 6.90 -15.65 -19.81
N GLY A 152 7.38 -15.21 -20.98
CA GLY A 152 7.79 -16.06 -22.10
C GLY A 152 9.20 -15.73 -22.60
N PRO A 153 9.61 -16.25 -23.77
CA PRO A 153 10.92 -15.97 -24.35
C PRO A 153 11.02 -14.60 -25.05
N GLY A 154 9.90 -13.91 -25.27
CA GLY A 154 9.85 -12.63 -25.96
C GLY A 154 9.36 -11.49 -25.07
N VAL A 155 9.50 -10.27 -25.57
CA VAL A 155 8.95 -9.08 -24.93
C VAL A 155 7.43 -9.04 -25.14
N VAL A 156 6.68 -8.93 -24.05
CA VAL A 156 5.22 -8.79 -24.07
C VAL A 156 4.84 -7.36 -23.68
N HIS A 157 4.17 -6.63 -24.58
CA HIS A 157 3.63 -5.30 -24.31
C HIS A 157 2.23 -5.39 -23.68
N LEU A 158 2.05 -4.66 -22.58
CA LEU A 158 0.80 -4.55 -21.84
C LEU A 158 0.33 -3.08 -21.88
N PRO A 159 -0.74 -2.76 -22.63
CA PRO A 159 -1.19 -1.39 -22.80
C PRO A 159 -1.74 -0.79 -21.51
N ARG A 160 -1.70 0.54 -21.41
CA ARG A 160 -2.27 1.28 -20.28
C ARG A 160 -3.77 0.99 -20.13
N GLN A 161 -4.24 0.77 -18.90
CA GLN A 161 -5.67 0.64 -18.59
C GLN A 161 -6.18 1.83 -17.79
N THR A 162 -7.41 2.25 -18.10
CA THR A 162 -8.04 3.42 -17.46
C THR A 162 -9.51 3.18 -17.17
N ILE A 163 -10.00 3.84 -16.12
CA ILE A 163 -11.44 4.03 -15.84
C ILE A 163 -11.67 5.54 -15.87
N GLY A 164 -12.32 6.03 -16.93
CA GLY A 164 -12.43 7.46 -17.20
C GLY A 164 -11.04 8.13 -17.29
N ARG A 165 -10.75 9.07 -16.38
CA ARG A 165 -9.45 9.79 -16.32
C ARG A 165 -8.45 9.19 -15.31
N VAL A 166 -8.79 8.05 -14.73
CA VAL A 166 -8.00 7.37 -13.71
C VAL A 166 -7.27 6.20 -14.33
N VAL A 167 -5.94 6.21 -14.24
CA VAL A 167 -5.08 5.11 -14.69
C VAL A 167 -5.04 4.07 -13.58
N THR A 168 -5.54 2.87 -13.89
CA THR A 168 -5.57 1.70 -12.99
C THR A 168 -4.43 0.74 -13.29
N ARG A 169 -3.85 0.82 -14.49
CA ARG A 169 -2.61 0.14 -14.87
C ARG A 169 -1.79 1.02 -15.79
N ARG A 170 -0.51 1.19 -15.46
CA ARG A 170 0.43 1.83 -16.36
C ARG A 170 0.76 0.92 -17.53
N GLU A 171 1.13 1.54 -18.65
CA GLU A 171 1.74 0.81 -19.75
C GLU A 171 3.01 0.11 -19.27
N SER A 172 3.18 -1.16 -19.65
CA SER A 172 4.33 -1.93 -19.22
C SER A 172 4.74 -2.99 -20.22
N TRP A 173 5.94 -3.51 -20.04
CA TRP A 173 6.53 -4.54 -20.87
C TRP A 173 7.10 -5.63 -19.95
N ILE A 174 6.78 -6.88 -20.25
CA ILE A 174 7.41 -8.03 -19.59
C ILE A 174 8.60 -8.42 -20.45
N VAL A 175 9.79 -8.31 -19.89
CA VAL A 175 11.05 -8.44 -20.59
C VAL A 175 11.88 -9.55 -19.96
N PRO A 176 12.24 -10.60 -20.71
CA PRO A 176 13.25 -11.56 -20.31
C PRO A 176 14.59 -10.87 -20.03
N VAL A 177 15.26 -11.22 -18.94
CA VAL A 177 16.50 -10.54 -18.51
C VAL A 177 17.62 -10.64 -19.55
N ASP A 178 17.69 -11.75 -20.29
CA ASP A 178 18.65 -11.99 -21.38
C ASP A 178 18.44 -11.07 -22.59
N LEU A 179 17.25 -10.48 -22.74
CA LEU A 179 16.95 -9.49 -23.77
C LEU A 179 17.20 -8.05 -23.31
N LEU A 180 17.55 -7.82 -22.03
CA LEU A 180 17.79 -6.47 -21.54
C LEU A 180 19.09 -5.88 -22.13
N PRO A 181 19.04 -4.66 -22.68
CA PRO A 181 20.22 -4.02 -23.27
C PRO A 181 21.19 -3.54 -22.19
N GLY A 182 22.48 -3.81 -22.36
CA GLY A 182 23.54 -3.35 -21.46
C GLY A 182 24.21 -2.02 -21.87
N ALA A 183 24.14 -1.67 -23.16
CA ALA A 183 24.73 -0.45 -23.71
C ALA A 183 23.65 0.54 -24.17
N VAL A 184 23.95 1.84 -24.12
CA VAL A 184 22.98 2.92 -24.39
C VAL A 184 22.42 2.88 -25.81
N LEU A 185 23.25 2.60 -26.82
CA LEU A 185 22.80 2.53 -28.22
C LEU A 185 21.84 1.35 -28.44
N ASP A 186 22.14 0.20 -27.83
CA ASP A 186 21.27 -0.97 -27.89
C ASP A 186 19.97 -0.71 -27.11
N ALA A 187 20.07 0.00 -25.97
CA ALA A 187 18.90 0.41 -25.20
C ALA A 187 18.00 1.38 -25.96
N ASP A 188 18.56 2.35 -26.69
CA ASP A 188 17.79 3.25 -27.54
C ASP A 188 17.11 2.51 -28.70
N ARG A 189 17.79 1.53 -29.31
CA ARG A 189 17.20 0.70 -30.36
C ARG A 189 16.08 -0.18 -29.81
N PHE A 190 16.35 -0.87 -28.70
CA PHE A 190 15.42 -1.77 -28.03
C PHE A 190 14.14 -1.03 -27.61
N ARG A 191 14.27 0.13 -26.94
CA ARG A 191 13.11 0.91 -26.51
C ARG A 191 12.26 1.36 -27.70
N ARG A 192 12.87 1.79 -28.80
CA ARG A 192 12.13 2.25 -29.99
C ARG A 192 11.43 1.09 -30.69
N ALA A 193 12.08 -0.06 -30.79
CA ALA A 193 11.51 -1.27 -31.39
C ALA A 193 10.27 -1.77 -30.63
N HIS A 194 10.21 -1.56 -29.31
CA HIS A 194 9.11 -1.99 -28.45
C HIS A 194 8.17 -0.86 -27.99
N GLY A 195 8.38 0.38 -28.46
CA GLY A 195 7.56 1.53 -28.08
C GLY A 195 7.74 2.00 -26.62
N MET A 196 8.86 1.67 -25.97
CA MET A 196 9.13 2.05 -24.59
C MET A 196 9.60 3.52 -24.47
N PRO A 197 9.16 4.25 -23.42
CA PRO A 197 9.70 5.57 -23.12
C PRO A 197 11.15 5.48 -22.66
N GLU A 198 11.85 6.61 -22.65
CA GLU A 198 13.24 6.69 -22.19
C GLU A 198 13.38 6.43 -20.69
N GLU A 199 12.45 6.96 -19.88
CA GLU A 199 12.42 6.82 -18.43
C GLU A 199 11.36 5.80 -18.02
N VAL A 200 11.77 4.77 -17.28
CA VAL A 200 10.93 3.63 -16.87
C VAL A 200 11.18 3.25 -15.41
N PHE A 201 10.30 2.42 -14.85
CA PHE A 201 10.50 1.73 -13.58
C PHE A 201 10.61 0.23 -13.82
N ALA A 202 11.66 -0.41 -13.31
CA ALA A 202 11.87 -1.85 -13.38
C ALA A 202 11.41 -2.55 -12.10
N HIS A 203 10.62 -3.61 -12.25
CA HIS A 203 10.25 -4.53 -11.18
C HIS A 203 10.74 -5.94 -11.51
N GLN A 204 11.34 -6.63 -10.55
CA GLN A 204 11.76 -8.03 -10.73
C GLN A 204 10.53 -8.94 -10.60
N LEU A 205 10.37 -9.87 -11.55
CA LEU A 205 9.37 -10.93 -11.49
C LEU A 205 10.12 -12.23 -11.19
N GLY A 206 9.73 -12.96 -10.15
CA GLY A 206 10.40 -14.23 -9.83
C GLY A 206 10.40 -14.71 -8.37
N ALA A 207 9.72 -14.05 -7.43
CA ALA A 207 9.48 -14.64 -6.12
C ALA A 207 8.14 -15.39 -6.13
N THR A 208 8.18 -16.72 -6.29
CA THR A 208 7.02 -17.62 -6.31
C THR A 208 6.39 -17.87 -4.93
N THR A 209 6.79 -17.11 -3.91
CA THR A 209 6.16 -17.17 -2.59
C THR A 209 5.46 -15.83 -2.34
N MET A 210 4.29 -15.85 -1.70
CA MET A 210 3.61 -14.67 -1.13
C MET A 210 4.44 -14.01 0.00
N SER A 211 5.77 -14.13 -0.04
CA SER A 211 6.71 -13.59 0.91
C SER A 211 7.06 -12.16 0.52
N MET A 212 6.45 -11.21 1.23
CA MET A 212 6.73 -9.77 1.14
C MET A 212 8.21 -9.42 1.42
N SER A 213 8.99 -10.32 2.03
CA SER A 213 10.41 -10.11 2.35
C SER A 213 11.34 -10.08 1.12
N GLY A 214 10.86 -10.51 -0.05
CA GLY A 214 11.64 -10.57 -1.29
C GLY A 214 11.49 -9.36 -2.21
N GLU A 215 10.49 -8.50 -2.00
CA GLU A 215 10.17 -7.41 -2.93
C GLU A 215 11.22 -6.29 -2.84
N ARG A 216 11.99 -6.07 -3.92
CA ARG A 216 12.81 -4.86 -4.06
C ARG A 216 11.92 -3.72 -4.57
N LYS A 217 12.07 -2.55 -3.95
CA LYS A 217 11.47 -1.30 -4.47
C LYS A 217 11.79 -1.16 -5.96
N PRO A 218 10.82 -0.73 -6.79
CA PRO A 218 11.08 -0.54 -8.20
C PRO A 218 12.24 0.41 -8.43
N LEU A 219 13.09 0.06 -9.39
CA LEU A 219 14.23 0.88 -9.77
C LEU A 219 13.81 1.81 -10.91
N TRP A 220 13.94 3.12 -10.71
CA TRP A 220 13.86 4.06 -11.81
C TRP A 220 15.08 3.89 -12.73
N VAL A 221 14.86 3.81 -14.04
CA VAL A 221 15.90 3.62 -15.04
C VAL A 221 15.70 4.63 -16.18
N SER A 222 16.77 5.34 -16.54
CA SER A 222 16.87 6.06 -17.82
C SER A 222 17.64 5.19 -18.81
N LEU A 223 16.98 4.77 -19.88
CA LEU A 223 17.56 3.96 -20.95
C LEU A 223 18.58 4.75 -21.80
N ALA A 224 18.66 6.07 -21.62
CA ALA A 224 19.66 6.94 -22.23
C ALA A 224 20.93 7.12 -21.37
N SER A 225 20.97 6.54 -20.16
CA SER A 225 22.09 6.73 -19.22
C SER A 225 22.87 5.43 -18.99
N PRO A 226 24.19 5.39 -19.30
CA PRO A 226 25.00 4.20 -19.09
C PRO A 226 25.11 3.84 -17.60
N LEU A 227 25.14 4.86 -16.72
CA LEU A 227 25.14 4.66 -15.26
C LEU A 227 23.84 4.01 -14.79
N SER A 228 22.71 4.43 -15.36
CA SER A 228 21.40 3.87 -15.00
C SER A 228 21.25 2.42 -15.47
N LEU A 229 21.77 2.08 -16.65
CA LEU A 229 21.81 0.70 -17.15
C LEU A 229 22.73 -0.19 -16.32
N GLY A 230 23.90 0.32 -15.93
CA GLY A 230 24.82 -0.37 -15.01
C GLY A 230 24.18 -0.62 -13.65
N ALA A 231 23.45 0.36 -13.10
CA ALA A 231 22.71 0.21 -11.85
C ALA A 231 21.59 -0.83 -11.96
N LEU A 232 20.88 -0.88 -13.09
CA LEU A 232 19.88 -1.92 -13.37
C LEU A 232 20.52 -3.31 -13.34
N ALA A 233 21.64 -3.51 -14.04
CA ALA A 233 22.34 -4.79 -14.08
C ALA A 233 22.77 -5.26 -12.68
N GLN A 234 23.28 -4.37 -11.82
CA GLN A 234 23.66 -4.69 -10.44
C GLN A 234 22.47 -4.90 -9.50
N TRP A 235 21.33 -4.29 -9.81
CA TRP A 235 20.12 -4.37 -8.99
C TRP A 235 19.32 -5.66 -9.22
N LEU A 236 19.47 -6.30 -10.39
CA LEU A 236 18.86 -7.59 -10.69
C LEU A 236 19.48 -8.70 -9.82
N ARG A 237 18.63 -9.50 -9.18
CA ARG A 237 19.10 -10.71 -8.48
C ARG A 237 19.48 -11.78 -9.50
N PRO A 238 20.47 -12.65 -9.20
CA PRO A 238 20.86 -13.74 -10.10
C PRO A 238 19.72 -14.67 -10.51
N GLU A 239 18.71 -14.83 -9.66
CA GLU A 239 17.56 -15.70 -9.90
C GLU A 239 16.46 -15.05 -10.75
N THR A 240 16.56 -13.74 -11.02
CA THR A 240 15.56 -13.00 -11.79
C THR A 240 15.59 -13.45 -13.25
N ARG A 241 14.45 -13.91 -13.76
CA ARG A 241 14.31 -14.33 -15.17
C ARG A 241 13.58 -13.29 -16.02
N HIS A 242 12.67 -12.55 -15.40
CA HIS A 242 11.84 -11.57 -16.09
C HIS A 242 11.77 -10.27 -15.29
N VAL A 243 11.63 -9.16 -16.00
CA VAL A 243 11.44 -7.84 -15.43
C VAL A 243 10.17 -7.24 -16.02
N ARG A 244 9.31 -6.68 -15.17
CA ARG A 244 8.26 -5.77 -15.61
C ARG A 244 8.86 -4.37 -15.70
N VAL A 245 9.02 -3.88 -16.91
CA VAL A 245 9.41 -2.51 -17.22
C VAL A 245 8.14 -1.69 -17.35
N VAL A 246 7.99 -0.63 -16.58
CA VAL A 246 6.75 0.18 -16.49
C VAL A 246 7.08 1.61 -16.91
N GLU A 247 6.19 2.25 -17.67
CA GLU A 247 6.38 3.66 -18.00
C GLU A 247 6.53 4.55 -16.75
N ALA A 248 7.38 5.58 -16.82
CA ALA A 248 7.38 6.63 -15.82
C ALA A 248 6.15 7.53 -16.00
N LEU A 249 5.12 7.31 -15.16
CA LEU A 249 3.87 8.07 -15.21
C LEU A 249 3.51 8.70 -13.84
N PRO A 250 3.44 10.05 -13.75
CA PRO A 250 3.75 11.02 -14.81
C PRO A 250 5.24 11.00 -15.19
N ALA A 251 5.54 11.36 -16.44
CA ALA A 251 6.93 11.56 -16.88
C ALA A 251 7.60 12.68 -16.05
N ARG A 252 8.93 12.64 -15.93
CA ARG A 252 9.69 13.56 -15.06
C ARG A 252 9.40 15.03 -15.33
N ASN A 253 9.23 15.40 -16.60
CA ASN A 253 8.91 16.75 -17.05
C ASN A 253 7.40 17.11 -16.99
N ARG A 254 6.55 16.21 -16.47
CA ARG A 254 5.09 16.36 -16.36
C ARG A 254 4.57 16.31 -14.92
N HIS A 255 5.43 16.21 -13.92
CA HIS A 255 4.99 16.32 -12.53
C HIS A 255 4.31 17.68 -12.27
N PRO A 256 3.14 17.70 -11.62
CA PRO A 256 2.33 18.91 -11.50
C PRO A 256 2.84 19.89 -10.45
N GLN A 257 3.46 19.41 -9.37
CA GLN A 257 3.92 20.25 -8.27
C GLN A 257 5.27 20.89 -8.60
N LEU A 258 5.37 22.19 -8.34
CA LEU A 258 6.62 22.95 -8.42
C LEU A 258 7.10 23.29 -7.00
N ASP A 259 8.42 23.34 -6.80
CA ASP A 259 9.02 23.90 -5.60
C ASP A 259 9.13 25.43 -5.69
N ALA A 260 9.65 26.06 -4.62
CA ALA A 260 9.83 27.52 -4.56
C ALA A 260 10.76 28.08 -5.65
N ALA A 261 11.61 27.25 -6.26
CA ALA A 261 12.49 27.62 -7.36
C ALA A 261 11.89 27.27 -8.74
N GLY A 262 10.61 26.91 -8.81
CA GLY A 262 9.93 26.54 -10.06
C GLY A 262 10.30 25.16 -10.60
N ARG A 263 11.03 24.33 -9.84
CA ARG A 263 11.43 22.99 -10.28
C ARG A 263 10.34 21.98 -9.98
N ARG A 264 10.07 21.09 -10.93
CA ARG A 264 9.10 20.00 -10.76
C ARG A 264 9.52 19.03 -9.67
N ARG A 265 8.55 18.60 -8.85
CA ARG A 265 8.74 17.62 -7.78
C ARG A 265 7.83 16.42 -7.98
N ALA A 266 8.38 15.22 -7.80
CA ALA A 266 7.58 14.02 -7.73
C ALA A 266 6.69 14.08 -6.48
N THR A 267 5.40 13.87 -6.68
CA THR A 267 4.38 13.98 -5.63
C THR A 267 3.44 12.79 -5.72
N GLU A 268 3.12 12.24 -4.57
CA GLU A 268 2.06 11.27 -4.37
C GLU A 268 1.03 11.87 -3.42
N HIS A 269 -0.25 11.69 -3.75
CA HIS A 269 -1.35 12.12 -2.91
C HIS A 269 -1.96 10.90 -2.23
N ALA A 270 -1.99 10.91 -0.90
CA ALA A 270 -2.78 9.96 -0.12
C ALA A 270 -4.13 10.61 0.22
N VAL A 271 -5.22 9.90 -0.05
CA VAL A 271 -6.58 10.39 0.18
C VAL A 271 -7.37 9.34 0.96
N LEU A 272 -8.02 9.76 2.04
CA LEU A 272 -9.01 8.93 2.72
C LEU A 272 -10.36 9.10 2.03
N VAL A 273 -10.96 7.98 1.66
CA VAL A 273 -12.28 7.94 1.04
C VAL A 273 -13.16 7.02 1.87
N ARG A 274 -14.40 7.44 2.08
CA ARG A 274 -15.46 6.65 2.72
C ARG A 274 -16.61 6.55 1.74
N TRP A 275 -17.14 5.35 1.56
CA TRP A 275 -18.41 5.14 0.89
C TRP A 275 -19.51 4.96 1.94
N PRO A 276 -20.66 5.63 1.81
CA PRO A 276 -21.81 5.31 2.64
C PRO A 276 -22.19 3.84 2.40
N ARG A 277 -22.50 3.11 3.47
CA ARG A 277 -23.19 1.82 3.32
C ARG A 277 -24.49 2.11 2.57
N GLN A 278 -24.78 1.33 1.52
CA GLN A 278 -26.10 1.41 0.93
C GLN A 278 -27.09 0.91 1.98
N GLU A 279 -27.99 1.77 2.40
CA GLU A 279 -29.15 1.37 3.18
C GLU A 279 -30.01 0.50 2.25
N GLY A 280 -30.04 -0.79 2.53
CA GLY A 280 -30.91 -1.76 1.88
C GLY A 280 -32.19 -1.96 2.68
#